data_AF-A0A2I0VY59-F1
#
_entry.id   AF-A0A2I0VY59-F1
#
_cell.length_a   1.000
_cell.length_b   1.000
_cell.length_c   1.000
_cell.angle_alpha   90.00
_cell.angle_beta   90.00
_cell.angle_gamma   90.00
#
_symmetry.space_group_name_H-M   'P 1'
#
loop_
_entity.id
_entity.type
_entity.pdbx_description
1 polymer ?
#
loop_
_entity_poly.entity_id
_entity_poly.type
_entity_poly.pdbx_seq_one_letter_code
_entity_poly.pdbx_strand_id
1 'polypeptide(L)'
;MIVLGEGEVPDILEAQAVLWNHSLSYIKSMCLKCAIELRIPNAILSQGMQATISDLLSFISIPETKSRHLCIMMRLLFCVGIFKSHITRSREEAFGLAPVSQLLTTAFPDSPCSSPFILFLLNHHLVDLYM
;
A
#
# COMPACT_ATOMS: atom_id res chain seq x y z
N MET A 1 7.11 -48.06 22.93
CA MET A 1 7.36 -47.19 24.10
C MET A 1 7.43 -45.77 23.57
N ILE A 2 6.57 -44.90 24.11
CA ILE A 2 6.25 -43.53 23.66
C ILE A 2 7.08 -42.52 24.49
N VAL A 3 7.76 -41.59 23.79
CA VAL A 3 7.99 -40.13 24.06
C VAL A 3 8.82 -39.74 25.31
N LEU A 4 9.83 -38.83 25.26
CA LEU A 4 9.71 -37.35 25.22
C LEU A 4 11.05 -36.62 24.87
N GLY A 5 10.93 -35.52 24.08
CA GLY A 5 11.70 -34.25 24.13
C GLY A 5 13.06 -34.22 23.40
N GLU A 6 13.38 -33.25 22.54
CA GLU A 6 13.19 -31.81 22.67
C GLU A 6 12.67 -31.16 21.37
N GLY A 7 11.76 -30.19 21.50
CA GLY A 7 11.21 -29.46 20.37
C GLY A 7 12.25 -28.53 19.75
N GLU A 8 12.29 -28.48 18.42
CA GLU A 8 12.94 -27.40 17.69
C GLU A 8 12.34 -26.07 18.15
N VAL A 9 13.08 -25.34 18.99
CA VAL A 9 12.81 -23.93 19.23
C VAL A 9 13.07 -23.24 17.89
N PRO A 10 12.08 -22.63 17.22
CA PRO A 10 12.34 -21.90 15.99
C PRO A 10 13.42 -20.87 16.27
N ASP A 11 14.42 -20.76 15.38
CA ASP A 11 15.49 -19.77 15.51
C ASP A 11 14.84 -18.41 15.82
N ILE A 12 15.28 -17.76 16.89
CA ILE A 12 14.70 -16.50 17.36
C ILE A 12 14.67 -15.49 16.21
N LEU A 13 15.65 -15.52 15.29
CA LEU A 13 15.67 -14.69 14.10
C LEU A 13 14.51 -15.00 13.14
N GLU A 14 14.20 -16.28 12.92
CA GLU A 14 13.07 -16.72 12.09
C GLU A 14 11.73 -16.34 12.75
N ALA A 15 11.59 -16.59 14.05
CA ALA A 15 10.41 -16.21 14.81
C ALA A 15 10.18 -14.69 14.77
N GLN A 16 11.25 -13.89 14.87
CA GLN A 16 11.19 -12.44 14.70
C GLN A 16 10.75 -12.07 13.29
N ALA A 17 11.35 -12.65 12.25
CA ALA A 17 10.96 -12.35 10.87
C ALA A 17 9.47 -12.61 10.61
N VAL A 18 8.92 -13.71 11.15
CA VAL A 18 7.49 -14.02 11.11
C VAL A 18 6.67 -12.92 11.79
N LEU A 19 7.04 -12.53 13.01
CA LEU A 19 6.36 -11.47 13.76
C LEU A 19 6.38 -10.13 13.01
N TRP A 20 7.55 -9.71 12.52
CA TRP A 20 7.70 -8.47 11.75
C TRP A 20 6.89 -8.51 10.45
N ASN A 21 6.91 -9.62 9.72
CA ASN A 21 6.11 -9.77 8.49
C ASN A 21 4.61 -9.63 8.76
N HIS A 22 4.13 -10.19 9.88
CA HIS A 22 2.73 -10.08 10.27
C HIS A 22 2.35 -8.63 10.64
N SER A 23 3.14 -7.98 11.50
CA SER A 23 2.94 -6.57 11.88
C SER A 23 3.00 -5.63 10.68
N LEU A 24 3.98 -5.83 9.78
CA LEU A 24 4.10 -5.05 8.55
C LEU A 24 2.93 -5.31 7.59
N SER A 25 2.27 -6.47 7.65
CA SER A 25 1.09 -6.77 6.82
C SER A 25 -0.12 -5.93 7.17
N TYR A 26 -0.31 -5.60 8.45
CA TYR A 26 -1.29 -4.60 8.86
C TYR A 26 -0.95 -3.20 8.31
N ILE A 27 0.30 -2.77 8.44
CA ILE A 27 0.75 -1.45 7.95
C ILE A 27 0.57 -1.34 6.43
N LYS A 28 0.97 -2.36 5.66
CA LYS A 28 0.77 -2.42 4.21
C LYS A 28 -0.71 -2.24 3.84
N SER A 29 -1.60 -2.91 4.57
CA SER A 29 -3.05 -2.82 4.35
C SER A 29 -3.59 -1.43 4.67
N MET A 30 -3.17 -0.82 5.78
CA MET A 30 -3.58 0.54 6.13
C MET A 30 -3.06 1.59 5.15
N CYS A 31 -1.81 1.46 4.67
CA CYS A 31 -1.29 2.32 3.61
C CYS A 31 -2.09 2.18 2.31
N LEU A 32 -2.50 0.95 1.95
CA LEU A 32 -3.35 0.71 0.79
C LEU A 32 -4.71 1.39 0.95
N LYS A 33 -5.35 1.24 2.12
CA LYS A 33 -6.58 1.94 2.47
C LYS A 33 -6.43 3.46 2.30
N CYS A 34 -5.39 4.05 2.89
CA CYS A 34 -5.12 5.48 2.77
C CYS A 34 -4.92 5.90 1.30
N ALA A 35 -4.21 5.11 0.49
CA ALA A 35 -4.03 5.43 -0.92
C ALA A 35 -5.36 5.47 -1.69
N ILE A 36 -6.30 4.57 -1.37
CA ILE A 36 -7.64 4.54 -1.95
C ILE A 36 -8.47 5.75 -1.46
N GLU A 37 -8.48 6.02 -0.16
CA GLU A 37 -9.22 7.14 0.44
C GLU A 37 -8.74 8.50 -0.07
N LEU A 38 -7.43 8.67 -0.24
CA LEU A 38 -6.81 9.87 -0.83
C LEU A 38 -6.94 9.91 -2.36
N ARG A 39 -7.57 8.90 -2.98
CA ARG A 39 -7.77 8.78 -4.43
C ARG A 39 -6.46 8.86 -5.23
N ILE A 40 -5.36 8.34 -4.67
CA ILE A 40 -4.05 8.32 -5.32
C ILE A 40 -4.09 7.64 -6.70
N PRO A 41 -4.73 6.47 -6.87
CA PRO A 41 -4.78 5.83 -8.19
C PRO A 41 -5.40 6.74 -9.26
N ASN A 42 -6.47 7.46 -8.91
CA ASN A 42 -7.13 8.39 -9.81
C ASN A 42 -6.30 9.65 -10.06
N ALA A 43 -5.56 10.12 -9.05
CA ALA A 43 -4.62 11.24 -9.19
C ALA A 43 -3.54 10.91 -10.24
N ILE A 44 -2.89 9.74 -10.12
CA ILE A 44 -1.88 9.26 -11.06
C ILE A 44 -2.47 9.13 -12.47
N LEU A 45 -3.68 8.59 -12.59
CA LEU A 45 -4.36 8.46 -13.87
C LEU A 45 -4.61 9.85 -14.52
N SER A 46 -5.06 10.83 -13.74
CA SER A 46 -5.35 12.18 -14.23
C SER A 46 -4.11 12.92 -14.74
N GLN A 47 -2.93 12.55 -14.24
CA GLN A 47 -1.62 13.10 -14.62
C GLN A 47 -0.96 12.34 -15.79
N GLY A 48 -1.71 11.47 -16.49
CA GLY A 48 -1.17 10.73 -17.63
C GLY A 48 -0.40 9.48 -17.24
N MET A 49 -0.90 8.74 -16.24
CA MET A 49 -0.36 7.46 -15.73
C MET A 49 0.90 7.55 -14.87
N GLN A 50 1.41 8.75 -14.60
CA GLN A 50 2.58 9.00 -13.75
C GLN A 50 2.39 10.29 -12.97
N ALA A 51 2.80 10.33 -11.69
CA ALA A 51 2.74 11.53 -10.87
C ALA A 51 3.90 11.58 -9.87
N THR A 52 4.50 12.75 -9.69
CA THR A 52 5.46 13.00 -8.61
C THR A 52 4.74 13.20 -7.27
N ILE A 53 5.49 13.19 -6.15
CA ILE A 53 4.90 13.52 -4.83
C ILE A 53 4.30 14.93 -4.83
N SER A 54 4.93 15.89 -5.51
CA SER A 54 4.43 17.26 -5.64
C SER A 54 3.10 17.31 -6.39
N ASP A 55 2.98 16.56 -7.50
CA ASP A 55 1.73 16.46 -8.25
C ASP A 55 0.61 15.84 -7.40
N LEU A 56 0.94 14.78 -6.64
CA LEU A 56 -0.02 14.13 -5.74
C LEU A 56 -0.46 15.08 -4.62
N LEU A 57 0.45 15.83 -3.99
CA LEU A 57 0.09 16.82 -2.97
C LEU A 57 -0.81 17.91 -3.53
N SER A 58 -0.53 18.38 -4.74
CA SER A 58 -1.34 19.37 -5.44
C SER A 58 -2.76 18.85 -5.70
N PHE A 59 -2.88 17.59 -6.15
CA PHE A 59 -4.16 16.97 -6.45
C PHE A 59 -5.01 16.73 -5.20
N ILE A 60 -4.40 16.25 -4.12
CA ILE A 60 -5.10 15.93 -2.86
C ILE A 60 -5.31 17.20 -2.01
N SER A 61 -4.68 18.32 -2.37
CA SER A 61 -4.71 19.58 -1.62
C SER A 61 -4.21 19.43 -0.17
N ILE A 62 -3.11 18.69 0.02
CA ILE A 62 -2.49 18.46 1.32
C ILE A 62 -1.27 19.39 1.50
N PRO A 63 -1.02 19.94 2.70
CA PRO A 63 0.18 20.73 2.97
C PRO A 63 1.47 19.98 2.68
N GLU A 64 2.48 20.69 2.17
CA GLU A 64 3.82 20.12 1.91
C GLU A 64 4.49 19.52 3.15
N THR A 65 4.08 19.91 4.36
CA THR A 65 4.56 19.31 5.62
C THR A 65 4.29 17.80 5.71
N LYS A 66 3.32 17.27 4.97
CA LYS A 66 3.03 15.83 4.89
C LYS A 66 3.71 15.13 3.72
N SER A 67 4.48 15.84 2.89
CA SER A 67 5.19 15.29 1.72
C SER A 67 6.01 14.06 2.06
N ARG A 68 6.76 14.10 3.18
CA ARG A 68 7.59 12.98 3.64
C ARG A 68 6.76 11.74 3.95
N HIS A 69 5.64 11.90 4.64
CA HIS A 69 4.76 10.78 5.00
C HIS A 69 4.12 10.17 3.75
N LEU A 70 3.67 11.02 2.82
CA LEU A 70 3.13 10.55 1.54
C LEU A 70 4.20 9.81 0.73
N CYS A 71 5.43 10.33 0.68
CA CYS A 71 6.56 9.69 0.00
C CYS A 71 6.88 8.30 0.60
N ILE A 72 6.97 8.19 1.93
CA ILE A 72 7.22 6.90 2.60
C ILE A 72 6.09 5.91 2.29
N MET A 73 4.84 6.36 2.38
CA MET A 73 3.67 5.52 2.06
C MET A 73 3.71 5.03 0.61
N MET A 74 3.96 5.93 -0.35
CA MET A 74 4.03 5.59 -1.77
C MET A 74 5.19 4.63 -2.07
N ARG A 75 6.36 4.85 -1.45
CA ARG A 75 7.50 3.92 -1.55
C ARG A 75 7.19 2.55 -0.98
N LEU A 76 6.50 2.48 0.16
CA LEU A 76 6.08 1.20 0.73
C LEU A 76 5.16 0.45 -0.25
N LEU A 77 4.16 1.13 -0.82
CA LEU A 77 3.22 0.54 -1.77
C LEU A 77 3.88 0.17 -3.10
N PHE A 78 4.92 0.90 -3.51
CA PHE A 78 5.80 0.50 -4.60
C PHE A 78 6.58 -0.78 -4.28
N CYS A 79 7.25 -0.84 -3.11
CA CYS A 79 8.05 -2.00 -2.71
C CYS A 79 7.23 -3.30 -2.65
N VAL A 80 5.93 -3.20 -2.36
CA VAL A 80 5.02 -4.37 -2.31
C VAL A 80 4.28 -4.61 -3.65
N GLY A 81 4.64 -3.89 -4.71
CA GLY A 81 4.16 -4.12 -6.06
C GLY A 81 2.78 -3.54 -6.40
N ILE A 82 2.19 -2.71 -5.53
CA ILE A 82 0.91 -2.05 -5.80
C ILE A 82 1.08 -0.94 -6.83
N PHE A 83 2.15 -0.15 -6.72
CA PHE A 83 2.51 0.90 -7.68
C PHE A 83 3.87 0.62 -8.31
N LYS A 84 4.18 1.36 -9.37
CA LYS A 84 5.52 1.43 -9.97
C LYS A 84 6.16 2.76 -9.59
N SER A 85 7.48 2.81 -9.46
CA SER A 85 8.22 4.06 -9.39
C SER A 85 9.29 4.09 -10.48
N HIS A 86 9.63 5.29 -10.94
CA HIS A 86 10.78 5.52 -11.82
C HIS A 86 11.34 6.92 -11.56
N ILE A 87 12.62 7.10 -11.86
CA ILE A 87 13.27 8.42 -11.78
C ILE A 87 13.07 9.12 -13.11
N THR A 88 12.48 10.31 -13.08
CA THR A 88 12.25 11.15 -14.24
C THR A 88 13.55 11.77 -14.74
N ARG A 89 13.51 12.42 -15.91
CA ARG A 89 14.64 13.21 -16.43
C ARG A 89 15.02 14.38 -15.50
N SER A 90 14.07 14.89 -14.71
CA SER A 90 14.31 15.93 -13.69
C SER A 90 14.95 15.39 -12.40
N ARG A 91 15.29 14.09 -12.33
CA ARG A 91 15.77 13.38 -11.13
C ARG A 91 14.75 13.34 -9.99
N GLU A 92 13.47 13.46 -10.31
CA GLU A 92 12.38 13.32 -9.36
C GLU A 92 11.81 11.91 -9.42
N GLU A 93 11.38 11.38 -8.29
CA GLU A 93 10.72 10.08 -8.23
C GLU A 93 9.25 10.26 -8.60
N ALA A 94 8.82 9.59 -9.67
CA ALA A 94 7.45 9.58 -10.14
C ALA A 94 6.84 8.18 -9.98
N PHE A 95 5.61 8.14 -9.49
CA PHE A 95 4.83 6.94 -9.24
C PHE A 95 3.83 6.72 -10.37
N GLY A 96 3.74 5.48 -10.84
CA GLY A 96 2.81 5.08 -11.90
C GLY A 96 1.94 3.89 -11.47
N LEU A 97 0.87 3.66 -12.24
CA LEU A 97 -0.02 2.52 -12.00
C LEU A 97 0.65 1.20 -12.42
N ALA A 98 0.58 0.22 -11.53
CA ALA A 98 0.82 -1.20 -11.82
C ALA A 98 -0.52 -1.88 -12.13
N PRO A 99 -0.53 -3.09 -12.72
CA PRO A 99 -1.78 -3.84 -12.94
C PRO A 99 -2.63 -3.97 -11.67
N VAL A 100 -2.00 -4.12 -10.50
CA VAL A 100 -2.71 -4.21 -9.21
C VAL A 100 -3.41 -2.89 -8.86
N SER A 101 -2.75 -1.74 -9.00
CA SER A 101 -3.37 -0.44 -8.71
C SER A 101 -4.39 0.00 -9.76
N GLN A 102 -4.37 -0.58 -10.97
CA GLN A 102 -5.43 -0.34 -11.96
C GLN A 102 -6.79 -0.89 -11.49
N LEU A 103 -6.79 -2.01 -10.74
CA LEU A 103 -8.00 -2.57 -10.11
C LEU A 103 -8.63 -1.64 -9.08
N LEU A 104 -7.91 -0.60 -8.64
CA LEU A 104 -8.39 0.41 -7.70
C LEU A 104 -9.07 1.60 -8.39
N THR A 105 -9.08 1.62 -9.73
CA THR A 105 -9.66 2.69 -10.54
C THR A 105 -10.87 2.19 -11.32
N THR A 106 -11.78 3.10 -11.67
CA THR A 106 -12.95 2.80 -12.54
C THR A 106 -12.67 3.06 -14.02
N ALA A 107 -11.42 3.38 -14.38
CA ALA A 107 -11.09 3.87 -15.71
C ALA A 107 -10.84 2.77 -16.74
N PHE A 108 -10.64 1.53 -16.28
CA PHE A 108 -10.37 0.39 -17.15
C PHE A 108 -11.66 -0.45 -17.30
N PRO A 109 -12.19 -0.59 -18.53
CA PRO A 109 -13.50 -1.21 -18.76
C PRO A 109 -13.52 -2.72 -18.46
N ASP A 110 -12.36 -3.38 -18.49
CA ASP A 110 -12.24 -4.84 -18.39
C ASP A 110 -12.17 -5.35 -16.94
N SER A 111 -12.18 -4.47 -15.93
CA SER A 111 -12.10 -4.88 -14.53
C SER A 111 -12.99 -4.03 -13.61
N PRO A 112 -13.80 -4.66 -12.74
CA PRO A 112 -14.54 -3.93 -11.71
C PRO A 112 -13.56 -3.27 -10.72
N CYS A 113 -13.91 -2.05 -10.29
CA CYS A 113 -13.14 -1.33 -9.28
C CYS A 113 -13.28 -2.04 -7.93
N SER A 114 -12.16 -2.56 -7.43
CA SER A 114 -12.06 -3.30 -6.16
C SER A 114 -11.93 -2.41 -4.93
N SER A 115 -11.78 -1.10 -5.12
CA SER A 115 -11.63 -0.12 -4.04
C SER A 115 -12.74 -0.18 -2.98
N PRO A 116 -14.04 -0.23 -3.32
CA PRO A 116 -15.10 -0.31 -2.31
C PRO A 116 -15.00 -1.57 -1.44
N PHE A 117 -14.63 -2.70 -2.06
CA PHE A 117 -14.46 -3.97 -1.35
C PHE A 117 -13.28 -3.94 -0.38
N ILE A 118 -12.13 -3.39 -0.81
CA ILE A 118 -10.96 -3.23 0.04
C ILE A 118 -11.25 -2.27 1.20
N LEU A 119 -11.93 -1.15 0.95
CA LEU A 119 -12.31 -0.22 2.01
C LEU A 119 -13.28 -0.85 3.02
N PHE A 120 -14.21 -1.67 2.54
CA PHE A 120 -15.12 -2.43 3.40
C PHE A 120 -14.34 -3.39 4.30
N LEU A 121 -13.47 -4.23 3.74
CA LEU A 121 -12.65 -5.19 4.50
C LEU A 121 -11.73 -4.52 5.54
N LEU A 122 -11.18 -3.36 5.21
CA LEU A 122 -10.23 -2.64 6.06
C LEU A 122 -10.90 -1.58 6.94
N ASN A 123 -12.23 -1.61 7.07
CA ASN A 123 -12.94 -0.70 7.96
C ASN A 123 -12.77 -1.13 9.42
N HIS A 124 -12.38 -0.19 10.30
CA HIS A 124 -12.00 -0.43 11.69
C HIS A 124 -13.14 -1.11 12.48
N HIS A 125 -14.39 -0.75 12.17
CA HIS A 125 -15.57 -1.33 12.82
C HIS A 125 -15.70 -2.84 12.62
N LEU A 126 -15.23 -3.42 11.51
CA LEU A 126 -15.29 -4.87 11.31
C LEU A 126 -14.13 -5.60 12.01
N VAL A 127 -13.00 -4.94 12.22
CA VAL A 127 -11.86 -5.51 12.94
C VAL A 127 -12.15 -5.56 14.45
N ASP A 128 -12.78 -4.52 15.00
CA ASP A 128 -13.21 -4.48 16.42
C ASP A 128 -14.39 -5.41 16.74
N LEU A 129 -15.21 -5.77 15.75
CA LEU A 129 -16.33 -6.71 15.92
C LEU A 129 -15.90 -8.19 15.86
N TYR A 130 -14.68 -8.47 15.39
CA TYR A 130 -14.11 -9.82 15.26
C TYR A 130 -12.92 -10.09 16.20
N MET A 131 -12.55 -9.11 17.04
CA MET A 131 -11.69 -9.27 18.21
C MET A 131 -12.53 -9.25 19.50
#